data_AF-A0A7S0D9G1-F1
#
_entry.id   AF-A0A7S0D9G1-F1
#
_cell.length_a   1.000
_cell.length_b   1.000
_cell.length_c   1.000
_cell.angle_alpha   90.00
_cell.angle_beta   90.00
_cell.angle_gamma   90.00
#
_symmetry.space_group_name_H-M   'P 1'
#
loop_
_entity.id
_entity.type
_entity.pdbx_description
1 polymer ?
#
loop_
_entity_poly.entity_id
_entity_poly.type
_entity_poly.pdbx_seq_one_letter_code
_entity_poly.pdbx_strand_id
1 'polypeptide(L)'
;MEGEAVAVDGATHLRRAEDALKAGDALQAAASFAAAGDAAPFESTALGFLDRGEDDALALYLRSRLDAADPAREPETVSKLAAWLADLHVSRACGAERGTPAAEAATKDLRLFFAAHASRLDKEATKKLLAEFGLEDDLAHFAEIVGDVREAMELRLERGDVQGVFQTLRTFANKSSSPECVADVLARAFRADAEATSAFLSSRGASTALGGDECLSETLGELCETMLVETNVFAFDAEDSYVNGAEQEHGTRRREDDEDDVEKKKFFLRRRAADLLRSATRDG
;
A
#
# COMPACT_ATOMS: atom_id res chain seq x y z
N MET A 1 35.95 -12.03 27.93
CA MET A 1 35.52 -13.40 27.57
C MET A 1 34.02 -13.36 27.38
N GLU A 2 33.55 -12.87 26.24
CA GLU A 2 32.13 -12.86 25.87
C GLU A 2 32.10 -13.02 24.35
N GLY A 3 31.70 -14.19 23.86
CA GLY A 3 31.75 -14.50 22.43
C GLY A 3 31.40 -15.94 22.06
N GLU A 4 31.20 -16.83 23.03
CA GLU A 4 31.07 -18.28 22.76
C GLU A 4 29.63 -18.82 22.93
N ALA A 5 28.70 -18.03 23.47
CA ALA A 5 27.32 -18.48 23.73
C ALA A 5 26.36 -18.34 22.54
N VAL A 6 26.60 -17.43 21.59
CA VAL A 6 25.68 -17.18 20.46
C VAL A 6 25.93 -18.13 19.27
N ALA A 7 27.17 -18.61 19.09
CA ALA A 7 27.55 -19.43 17.94
C ALA A 7 27.02 -20.88 17.98
N VAL A 8 26.72 -21.42 19.16
CA VAL A 8 26.29 -22.82 19.35
C VAL A 8 24.82 -23.04 18.98
N ASP A 9 23.98 -22.00 19.03
CA ASP A 9 22.55 -22.11 18.77
C ASP A 9 22.22 -22.04 17.26
N GLY A 10 22.89 -21.15 16.51
CA GLY A 10 22.61 -20.92 15.09
C GLY A 10 22.84 -22.15 14.18
N ALA A 11 23.95 -22.86 14.34
CA ALA A 11 24.26 -24.06 13.56
C ALA A 11 23.28 -25.22 13.85
N THR A 12 22.79 -25.31 15.09
CA THR A 12 21.79 -26.29 15.48
C THR A 12 20.44 -26.00 14.83
N HIS A 13 20.03 -24.73 14.81
CA HIS A 13 18.80 -24.30 14.14
C HIS A 13 18.86 -24.46 12.62
N LEU A 14 20.01 -24.19 11.99
CA LEU A 14 20.23 -24.48 10.56
C LEU A 14 20.00 -25.95 10.23
N ARG A 15 20.62 -26.85 11.00
CA ARG A 15 20.46 -28.29 10.79
C ARG A 15 19.00 -28.72 10.96
N ARG A 16 18.31 -28.18 11.98
CA ARG A 16 16.86 -28.43 12.18
C ARG A 16 16.03 -27.91 11.00
N ALA A 17 16.39 -26.76 10.45
CA ALA A 17 15.70 -26.19 9.30
C ALA A 17 15.86 -27.07 8.05
N GLU A 18 17.08 -27.53 7.77
CA GLU A 18 17.36 -28.45 6.66
C GLU A 18 16.64 -29.79 6.81
N ASP A 19 16.61 -30.36 8.02
CA ASP A 19 15.92 -31.61 8.29
C ASP A 19 14.39 -31.46 8.13
N ALA A 20 13.83 -30.32 8.56
CA ALA A 20 12.42 -29.99 8.34
C ALA A 20 12.08 -29.82 6.85
N LEU A 21 12.94 -29.16 6.07
CA LEU A 21 12.77 -29.06 4.60
C LEU A 21 12.79 -30.44 3.93
N LYS A 22 13.69 -31.34 4.34
CA LYS A 22 13.74 -32.72 3.82
C LYS A 22 12.49 -33.52 4.19
N ALA A 23 11.90 -33.23 5.34
CA ALA A 23 10.64 -33.82 5.78
C ALA A 23 9.40 -33.22 5.11
N GLY A 24 9.54 -32.15 4.32
CA GLY A 24 8.43 -31.43 3.70
C GLY A 24 7.67 -30.50 4.65
N ASP A 25 8.22 -30.20 5.83
CA ASP A 25 7.62 -29.27 6.80
C ASP A 25 8.23 -27.86 6.61
N ALA A 26 7.68 -27.13 5.64
CA ALA A 26 8.18 -25.81 5.28
C ALA A 26 7.99 -24.77 6.39
N LEU A 27 6.93 -24.86 7.20
CA LEU A 27 6.67 -23.93 8.30
C LEU A 27 7.67 -24.12 9.44
N GLN A 28 7.94 -25.37 9.82
CA GLN A 28 8.95 -25.67 10.83
C GLN A 28 10.36 -25.29 10.34
N ALA A 29 10.64 -25.46 9.05
CA ALA A 29 11.87 -25.00 8.43
C ALA A 29 12.00 -23.48 8.53
N ALA A 30 10.96 -22.72 8.18
CA ALA A 30 10.94 -21.26 8.27
C ALA A 30 11.20 -20.74 9.68
N ALA A 31 10.53 -21.32 10.69
CA ALA A 31 10.76 -20.96 12.09
C ALA A 31 12.20 -21.25 12.52
N SER A 32 12.76 -22.38 12.10
CA SER A 32 14.13 -22.78 12.44
C SER A 32 15.17 -21.91 11.72
N PHE A 33 14.96 -21.55 10.45
CA PHE A 33 15.82 -20.59 9.75
C PHE A 33 15.76 -19.19 10.37
N ALA A 34 14.60 -18.74 10.83
CA ALA A 34 14.49 -17.45 11.52
C ALA A 34 15.25 -17.47 12.85
N ALA A 35 15.14 -18.55 13.62
CA ALA A 35 15.87 -18.74 14.88
C ALA A 35 17.40 -18.84 14.69
N ALA A 36 17.86 -19.31 13.52
CA ALA A 36 19.27 -19.36 13.19
C ALA A 36 19.93 -17.98 13.04
N GLY A 37 19.14 -16.91 12.88
CA GLY A 37 19.64 -15.54 12.75
C GLY A 37 20.63 -15.40 11.60
N ASP A 38 21.81 -14.83 11.87
CA ASP A 38 22.84 -14.56 10.86
C ASP A 38 23.57 -15.81 10.38
N ALA A 39 23.40 -16.95 11.06
CA ALA A 39 23.89 -18.22 10.54
C ALA A 39 23.14 -18.63 9.26
N ALA A 40 21.87 -18.20 9.12
CA ALA A 40 21.09 -18.39 7.91
C ALA A 40 21.24 -17.19 6.96
N PRO A 41 21.91 -17.35 5.80
CA PRO A 41 21.98 -16.29 4.80
C PRO A 41 20.57 -15.90 4.34
N PHE A 42 20.21 -14.64 4.55
CA PHE A 42 18.85 -14.13 4.39
C PHE A 42 18.30 -14.41 2.98
N GLU A 43 19.03 -13.98 1.96
CA GLU A 43 18.55 -13.97 0.58
C GLU A 43 18.43 -15.37 0.00
N SER A 44 19.43 -16.22 0.22
CA SER A 44 19.36 -17.60 -0.29
C SER A 44 18.29 -18.41 0.42
N THR A 45 18.03 -18.15 1.71
CA THR A 45 16.94 -18.77 2.45
C THR A 45 15.58 -18.32 1.90
N ALA A 46 15.38 -17.01 1.74
CA ALA A 46 14.13 -16.44 1.23
C ALA A 46 13.84 -16.88 -0.21
N LEU A 47 14.84 -16.85 -1.10
CA LEU A 47 14.72 -17.36 -2.47
C LEU A 47 14.44 -18.87 -2.48
N GLY A 48 15.01 -19.63 -1.55
CA GLY A 48 14.76 -21.07 -1.41
C GLY A 48 13.30 -21.41 -1.14
N PHE A 49 12.58 -20.60 -0.33
CA PHE A 49 11.14 -20.75 -0.13
C PHE A 49 10.34 -20.30 -1.36
N LEU A 50 10.71 -19.17 -1.96
CA LEU A 50 10.04 -18.63 -3.15
C LEU A 50 10.10 -19.60 -4.34
N ASP A 51 11.25 -20.22 -4.58
CA ASP A 51 11.45 -21.18 -5.68
C ASP A 51 10.60 -22.45 -5.51
N ARG A 52 10.24 -22.79 -4.26
CA ARG A 52 9.36 -23.92 -3.93
C ARG A 52 7.88 -23.54 -3.90
N GLY A 53 7.53 -22.26 -4.02
CA GLY A 53 6.16 -21.77 -3.89
C GLY A 53 5.61 -21.84 -2.46
N GLU A 54 6.50 -21.85 -1.46
CA GLU A 54 6.14 -21.97 -0.05
C GLU A 54 5.91 -20.57 0.56
N ASP A 55 4.89 -19.88 0.07
CA ASP A 55 4.64 -18.48 0.40
C ASP A 55 4.37 -18.27 1.90
N ASP A 56 3.66 -19.21 2.56
CA ASP A 56 3.34 -19.12 3.99
C ASP A 56 4.57 -19.34 4.87
N ALA A 57 5.46 -20.25 4.47
CA ALA A 57 6.75 -20.43 5.12
C ALA A 57 7.64 -19.19 4.94
N LEU A 58 7.66 -18.60 3.73
CA LEU A 58 8.38 -17.35 3.48
C LEU A 58 7.83 -16.21 4.36
N ALA A 59 6.51 -16.03 4.43
CA ALA A 59 5.89 -15.01 5.26
C ALA A 59 6.24 -15.18 6.74
N LEU A 60 6.18 -16.42 7.24
CA LEU A 60 6.57 -16.74 8.62
C LEU A 60 8.04 -16.40 8.88
N TYR A 61 8.94 -16.83 7.99
CA TYR A 61 10.37 -16.54 8.09
C TYR A 61 10.66 -15.03 8.14
N LEU A 62 10.11 -14.28 7.18
CA LEU A 62 10.31 -12.83 7.08
C LEU A 62 9.79 -12.10 8.31
N ARG A 63 8.57 -12.44 8.76
CA ARG A 63 7.96 -11.82 9.93
C ARG A 63 8.73 -12.15 11.20
N SER A 64 9.11 -13.41 11.43
CA SER A 64 9.89 -13.80 12.61
C SER A 64 11.24 -13.08 12.66
N ARG A 65 11.91 -12.89 11.52
CA ARG A 65 13.14 -12.10 11.47
C ARG A 65 12.89 -10.60 11.67
N LEU A 66 11.82 -10.05 11.12
CA LEU A 66 11.46 -8.64 11.27
C LEU A 66 11.07 -8.30 12.72
N ASP A 67 10.42 -9.22 13.42
CA ASP A 67 10.04 -9.09 14.82
C ASP A 67 11.26 -9.19 15.76
N ALA A 68 12.26 -10.00 15.38
CA ALA A 68 13.50 -10.17 16.14
C ALA A 68 14.55 -9.08 15.88
N ALA A 69 14.49 -8.41 14.74
CA ALA A 69 15.47 -7.39 14.34
C ALA A 69 15.31 -6.09 15.14
N ASP A 70 16.43 -5.50 15.55
CA ASP A 70 16.46 -4.22 16.25
C ASP A 70 16.62 -3.07 15.24
N PRO A 71 15.60 -2.19 15.06
CA PRO A 71 15.68 -1.08 14.11
C PRO A 71 16.75 -0.05 14.46
N ALA A 72 17.19 0.05 15.72
CA ALA A 72 18.25 0.98 16.12
C ALA A 72 19.65 0.45 15.75
N ARG A 73 19.81 -0.88 15.73
CA ARG A 73 21.09 -1.54 15.48
C ARG A 73 21.28 -1.91 14.01
N GLU A 74 20.21 -2.35 13.37
CA GLU A 74 20.25 -2.93 12.01
C GLU A 74 19.13 -2.35 11.11
N PRO A 75 19.11 -1.02 10.90
CA PRO A 75 18.04 -0.36 10.15
C PRO A 75 17.91 -0.88 8.71
N GLU A 76 19.03 -1.21 8.06
CA GLU A 76 19.05 -1.76 6.70
C GLU A 76 18.40 -3.15 6.63
N THR A 77 18.69 -4.03 7.59
CA THR A 77 18.09 -5.36 7.69
C THR A 77 16.58 -5.27 7.90
N VAL A 78 16.15 -4.38 8.80
CA VAL A 78 14.72 -4.12 9.06
C VAL A 78 14.01 -3.62 7.80
N SER A 79 14.59 -2.62 7.12
CA SER A 79 14.03 -2.06 5.89
C SER A 79 13.92 -3.13 4.80
N LYS A 80 14.95 -3.95 4.62
CA LYS A 80 14.97 -5.04 3.63
C LYS A 80 13.92 -6.12 3.94
N LEU A 81 13.81 -6.55 5.18
CA LEU A 81 12.82 -7.54 5.62
C LEU A 81 11.39 -7.01 5.42
N ALA A 82 11.15 -5.77 5.81
CA ALA A 82 9.86 -5.11 5.64
C ALA A 82 9.49 -4.97 4.15
N ALA A 83 10.45 -4.59 3.30
CA ALA A 83 10.24 -4.48 1.86
C ALA A 83 9.89 -5.83 1.22
N TRP A 84 10.61 -6.91 1.55
CA TRP A 84 10.31 -8.24 1.02
C TRP A 84 8.95 -8.77 1.50
N LEU A 85 8.58 -8.48 2.73
CA LEU A 85 7.28 -8.87 3.27
C LEU A 85 6.14 -8.06 2.64
N ALA A 86 6.36 -6.76 2.39
CA ALA A 86 5.42 -5.92 1.64
C ALA A 86 5.20 -6.44 0.22
N ASP A 87 6.29 -6.75 -0.49
CA ASP A 87 6.23 -7.31 -1.84
C ASP A 87 5.47 -8.65 -1.87
N LEU A 88 5.66 -9.50 -0.86
CA LEU A 88 4.91 -10.76 -0.71
C LEU A 88 3.42 -10.53 -0.50
N HIS A 89 3.03 -9.59 0.38
CA HIS A 89 1.62 -9.26 0.59
C HIS A 89 0.97 -8.66 -0.67
N VAL A 90 1.68 -7.78 -1.39
CA VAL A 90 1.22 -7.22 -2.68
C VAL A 90 1.03 -8.34 -3.70
N SER A 91 2.01 -9.23 -3.85
CA SER A 91 1.93 -10.39 -4.75
C SER A 91 0.73 -11.29 -4.47
N ARG A 92 0.40 -11.51 -3.18
CA ARG A 92 -0.78 -12.27 -2.75
C ARG A 92 -2.07 -11.55 -3.12
N ALA A 93 -2.18 -10.26 -2.81
CA ALA A 93 -3.35 -9.45 -3.15
C ALA A 93 -3.60 -9.41 -4.67
N CYS A 94 -2.54 -9.26 -5.48
CA CYS A 94 -2.66 -9.11 -6.93
C CYS A 94 -3.13 -10.34 -7.69
N GLY A 95 -2.83 -11.56 -7.23
CA GLY A 95 -3.33 -12.74 -7.93
C GLY A 95 -4.15 -13.67 -7.06
N ALA A 96 -4.84 -13.10 -6.07
CA ALA A 96 -6.11 -13.66 -5.66
C ALA A 96 -7.18 -13.23 -6.68
N GLU A 97 -8.08 -14.15 -7.04
CA GLU A 97 -9.15 -13.85 -7.99
C GLU A 97 -10.08 -12.76 -7.43
N ARG A 98 -10.26 -11.67 -8.20
CA ARG A 98 -11.07 -10.52 -7.75
C ARG A 98 -12.50 -10.93 -7.44
N GLY A 99 -13.04 -10.39 -6.33
CA GLY A 99 -14.40 -10.69 -5.88
C GLY A 99 -14.54 -12.02 -5.14
N THR A 100 -13.44 -12.71 -4.86
CA THR A 100 -13.44 -13.89 -4.00
C THR A 100 -13.14 -13.52 -2.54
N PRO A 101 -13.60 -14.33 -1.56
CA PRO A 101 -13.22 -14.15 -0.16
C PRO A 101 -11.70 -14.22 0.06
N ALA A 102 -10.98 -14.93 -0.80
CA ALA A 102 -9.52 -15.01 -0.75
C ALA A 102 -8.86 -13.66 -1.11
N ALA A 103 -9.39 -12.95 -2.12
CA ALA A 103 -8.92 -11.61 -2.46
C ALA A 103 -9.20 -10.60 -1.34
N GLU A 104 -10.41 -10.65 -0.75
CA GLU A 104 -10.75 -9.79 0.40
C GLU A 104 -9.83 -10.04 1.60
N ALA A 105 -9.53 -11.32 1.89
CA ALA A 105 -8.60 -11.68 2.95
C ALA A 105 -7.17 -11.19 2.66
N ALA A 106 -6.68 -11.36 1.43
CA ALA A 106 -5.35 -10.91 1.03
C ALA A 106 -5.19 -9.38 1.11
N THR A 107 -6.18 -8.63 0.63
CA THR A 107 -6.23 -7.17 0.77
C THR A 107 -6.28 -6.75 2.24
N LYS A 108 -7.10 -7.41 3.05
CA LYS A 108 -7.17 -7.12 4.49
C LYS A 108 -5.83 -7.37 5.18
N ASP A 109 -5.18 -8.48 4.88
CA ASP A 109 -3.87 -8.82 5.46
C ASP A 109 -2.78 -7.82 5.04
N LEU A 110 -2.79 -7.38 3.77
CA LEU A 110 -1.91 -6.31 3.27
C LEU A 110 -2.10 -5.00 4.06
N ARG A 111 -3.35 -4.58 4.28
CA ARG A 111 -3.67 -3.35 5.03
C ARG A 111 -3.27 -3.45 6.50
N LEU A 112 -3.51 -4.60 7.13
CA LEU A 112 -3.07 -4.87 8.51
C LEU A 112 -1.54 -4.82 8.63
N PHE A 113 -0.84 -5.38 7.65
CA PHE A 113 0.62 -5.31 7.59
C PHE A 113 1.10 -3.85 7.51
N PHE A 114 0.52 -3.04 6.61
CA PHE A 114 0.87 -1.63 6.52
C PHE A 114 0.60 -0.89 7.83
N ALA A 115 -0.57 -1.08 8.45
CA ALA A 115 -0.89 -0.45 9.73
C ALA A 115 0.12 -0.79 10.84
N ALA A 116 0.64 -2.02 10.85
CA ALA A 116 1.61 -2.48 11.85
C ALA A 116 3.06 -2.05 11.56
N HIS A 117 3.44 -1.94 10.28
CA HIS A 117 4.84 -1.82 9.87
C HIS A 117 5.16 -0.59 9.00
N ALA A 118 4.24 0.35 8.80
CA ALA A 118 4.45 1.53 7.95
C ALA A 118 5.72 2.33 8.30
N SER A 119 6.03 2.45 9.60
CA SER A 119 7.21 3.17 10.09
C SER A 119 8.54 2.51 9.72
N ARG A 120 8.51 1.24 9.30
CA ARG A 120 9.68 0.45 8.91
C ARG A 120 9.85 0.35 7.39
N LEU A 121 8.91 0.90 6.62
CA LEU A 121 8.89 0.87 5.16
C LEU A 121 9.42 2.18 4.58
N ASP A 122 10.09 2.07 3.43
CA ASP A 122 10.37 3.23 2.59
C ASP A 122 9.06 3.67 1.90
N LYS A 123 8.60 4.88 2.22
CA LYS A 123 7.30 5.39 1.77
C LYS A 123 7.21 5.48 0.25
N GLU A 124 8.22 6.08 -0.38
CA GLU A 124 8.24 6.33 -1.83
C GLU A 124 8.31 5.02 -2.62
N ALA A 125 9.19 4.10 -2.20
CA ALA A 125 9.33 2.80 -2.83
C ALA A 125 8.07 1.93 -2.66
N THR A 126 7.36 2.06 -1.53
CA THR A 126 6.11 1.33 -1.28
C THR A 126 4.94 1.92 -2.09
N LYS A 127 4.82 3.25 -2.18
CA LYS A 127 3.83 3.91 -3.05
C LYS A 127 4.02 3.51 -4.51
N LYS A 128 5.27 3.57 -4.98
CA LYS A 128 5.63 3.16 -6.33
C LYS A 128 5.28 1.69 -6.60
N LEU A 129 5.54 0.80 -5.64
CA LEU A 129 5.15 -0.61 -5.75
C LEU A 129 3.64 -0.75 -5.95
N LEU A 130 2.84 -0.14 -5.07
CA LEU A 130 1.37 -0.25 -5.14
C LEU A 130 0.82 0.32 -6.47
N ALA A 131 1.37 1.43 -6.94
CA ALA A 131 1.02 2.02 -8.23
C ALA A 131 1.38 1.11 -9.41
N GLU A 132 2.57 0.50 -9.42
CA GLU A 132 3.01 -0.44 -10.47
C GLU A 132 2.10 -1.67 -10.59
N PHE A 133 1.52 -2.11 -9.48
CA PHE A 133 0.59 -3.24 -9.42
C PHE A 133 -0.89 -2.84 -9.56
N GLY A 134 -1.19 -1.55 -9.77
CA GLY A 134 -2.56 -1.06 -9.91
C GLY A 134 -3.42 -1.22 -8.65
N LEU A 135 -2.78 -1.31 -7.47
CA LEU A 135 -3.46 -1.43 -6.18
C LEU A 135 -3.81 -0.04 -5.63
N GLU A 136 -4.58 0.73 -6.40
CA GLU A 136 -4.88 2.14 -6.12
C GLU A 136 -5.65 2.35 -4.80
N ASP A 137 -6.56 1.43 -4.45
CA ASP A 137 -7.27 1.45 -3.17
C ASP A 137 -6.33 1.29 -1.98
N ASP A 138 -5.36 0.38 -2.11
CA ASP A 138 -4.38 0.10 -1.08
C ASP A 138 -3.29 1.18 -1.03
N LEU A 139 -2.99 1.83 -2.18
CA LEU A 139 -2.14 3.01 -2.26
C LEU A 139 -2.75 4.19 -1.49
N ALA A 140 -4.03 4.51 -1.73
CA ALA A 140 -4.73 5.57 -1.00
C ALA A 140 -4.77 5.25 0.50
N HIS A 141 -5.03 3.99 0.87
CA HIS A 141 -4.99 3.57 2.27
C HIS A 141 -3.59 3.67 2.89
N PHE A 142 -2.53 3.30 2.15
CA PHE A 142 -1.16 3.44 2.62
C PHE A 142 -0.79 4.91 2.83
N ALA A 143 -1.18 5.81 1.91
CA ALA A 143 -1.01 7.25 2.05
C ALA A 143 -1.65 7.79 3.33
N GLU A 144 -2.85 7.33 3.70
CA GLU A 144 -3.49 7.67 4.98
C GLU A 144 -2.65 7.22 6.19
N ILE A 145 -2.14 5.98 6.16
CA ILE A 145 -1.36 5.41 7.27
C ILE A 145 -0.08 6.21 7.48
N VAL A 146 0.60 6.63 6.41
CA VAL A 146 1.86 7.38 6.51
C VAL A 146 1.67 8.88 6.77
N GLY A 147 0.42 9.35 6.78
CA GLY A 147 0.03 10.72 7.09
C GLY A 147 -0.13 11.66 5.88
N ASP A 148 -0.05 11.13 4.66
CA ASP A 148 -0.16 11.89 3.42
C ASP A 148 -1.62 12.02 2.98
N VAL A 149 -2.43 12.63 3.85
CA VAL A 149 -3.90 12.69 3.74
C VAL A 149 -4.36 13.35 2.42
N ARG A 150 -3.66 14.39 1.97
CA ARG A 150 -3.96 15.08 0.71
C ARG A 150 -3.85 14.14 -0.50
N GLU A 151 -2.73 13.43 -0.59
CA GLU A 151 -2.48 12.48 -1.67
C GLU A 151 -3.53 11.35 -1.65
N ALA A 152 -3.87 10.86 -0.45
CA ALA A 152 -4.93 9.86 -0.30
C ALA A 152 -6.31 10.33 -0.81
N MET A 153 -6.64 11.63 -0.67
CA MET A 153 -7.86 12.21 -1.23
C MET A 153 -7.78 12.41 -2.74
N GLU A 154 -6.63 12.89 -3.25
CA GLU A 154 -6.39 13.09 -4.68
C GLU A 154 -6.51 11.77 -5.46
N LEU A 155 -5.88 10.70 -4.97
CA LEU A 155 -5.96 9.35 -5.57
C LEU A 155 -7.39 8.81 -5.62
N ARG A 156 -8.22 9.13 -4.62
CA ARG A 156 -9.63 8.72 -4.59
C ARG A 156 -10.49 9.54 -5.54
N LEU A 157 -10.24 10.85 -5.62
CA LEU A 157 -10.93 11.73 -6.56
C LEU A 157 -10.65 11.36 -8.01
N GLU A 158 -9.41 10.99 -8.35
CA GLU A 158 -9.05 10.54 -9.70
C GLU A 158 -9.86 9.32 -10.16
N ARG A 159 -10.35 8.52 -9.20
CA ARG A 159 -11.15 7.32 -9.44
C ARG A 159 -12.66 7.56 -9.27
N GLY A 160 -13.06 8.77 -8.89
CA GLY A 160 -14.45 9.11 -8.58
C GLY A 160 -14.97 8.53 -7.25
N ASP A 161 -14.09 8.06 -6.36
CA ASP A 161 -14.47 7.57 -5.03
C ASP A 161 -14.69 8.74 -4.05
N VAL A 162 -15.78 9.48 -4.30
CA VAL A 162 -16.18 10.63 -3.47
C VAL A 162 -16.52 10.21 -2.04
N GLN A 163 -17.06 9.01 -1.85
CA GLN A 163 -17.39 8.48 -0.51
C GLN A 163 -16.12 8.20 0.31
N GLY A 164 -15.09 7.63 -0.30
CA GLY A 164 -13.80 7.42 0.34
C GLY A 164 -13.11 8.73 0.73
N VAL A 165 -13.26 9.80 -0.08
CA VAL A 165 -12.79 11.15 0.28
C VAL A 165 -13.46 11.63 1.56
N PHE A 166 -14.78 11.51 1.67
CA PHE A 166 -15.50 11.90 2.89
C PHE A 166 -15.13 11.06 4.10
N GLN A 167 -14.86 9.76 3.90
CA GLN A 167 -14.35 8.90 4.97
C GLN A 167 -12.96 9.35 5.43
N THR A 168 -12.09 9.76 4.50
CA THR A 168 -10.78 10.33 4.80
C THR A 168 -10.91 11.60 5.62
N LEU A 169 -11.73 12.56 5.17
CA LEU A 169 -11.99 13.81 5.90
C LEU A 169 -12.51 13.55 7.32
N ARG A 170 -13.48 12.65 7.49
CA ARG A 170 -13.98 12.28 8.83
C ARG A 170 -12.91 11.69 9.74
N THR A 171 -11.99 10.90 9.18
CA THR A 171 -10.93 10.24 9.93
C THR A 171 -9.81 11.20 10.32
N PHE A 172 -9.51 12.18 9.44
CA PHE A 172 -8.38 13.11 9.58
C PHE A 172 -8.78 14.57 9.86
N ALA A 173 -10.02 14.80 10.27
CA ALA A 173 -10.62 16.12 10.44
C ALA A 173 -9.81 17.17 11.23
N ASN A 174 -8.96 16.71 12.15
CA ASN A 174 -8.14 17.57 13.02
C ASN A 174 -6.64 17.52 12.67
N LYS A 175 -6.26 16.78 11.64
CA LYS A 175 -4.87 16.52 11.27
C LYS A 175 -4.64 16.98 9.84
N SER A 176 -4.03 18.15 9.72
CA SER A 176 -3.13 18.51 8.61
C SER A 176 -3.71 19.14 7.34
N SER A 177 -4.99 19.50 7.26
CA SER A 177 -5.56 20.10 6.04
C SER A 177 -5.99 21.56 6.26
N SER A 178 -5.39 22.50 5.51
CA SER A 178 -5.86 23.89 5.43
C SER A 178 -7.30 23.93 4.87
N PRO A 179 -8.18 24.83 5.34
CA PRO A 179 -9.52 25.02 4.78
C PRO A 179 -9.52 25.16 3.25
N GLU A 180 -8.55 25.88 2.69
CA GLU A 180 -8.36 26.04 1.24
C GLU A 180 -8.17 24.69 0.51
N CYS A 181 -7.34 23.80 1.08
CA CYS A 181 -7.07 22.48 0.52
C CYS A 181 -8.33 21.62 0.53
N VAL A 182 -9.10 21.70 1.62
CA VAL A 182 -10.34 20.95 1.75
C VAL A 182 -11.41 21.51 0.82
N ALA A 183 -11.45 22.82 0.61
CA ALA A 183 -12.34 23.47 -0.34
C ALA A 183 -12.07 23.04 -1.79
N ASP A 184 -10.80 22.99 -2.22
CA ASP A 184 -10.42 22.47 -3.56
C ASP A 184 -10.85 21.01 -3.75
N VAL A 185 -10.58 20.16 -2.75
CA VAL A 185 -11.00 18.75 -2.76
C VAL A 185 -12.52 18.62 -2.84
N LEU A 186 -13.26 19.43 -2.08
CA LEU A 186 -14.73 19.44 -2.11
C LEU A 186 -15.30 19.98 -3.41
N ALA A 187 -14.67 20.98 -4.04
CA ALA A 187 -15.06 21.48 -5.35
C ALA A 187 -14.93 20.38 -6.42
N ARG A 188 -13.80 19.68 -6.41
CA ARG A 188 -13.57 18.52 -7.29
C ARG A 188 -14.52 17.36 -6.98
N ALA A 189 -14.80 17.09 -5.71
CA ALA A 189 -15.78 16.08 -5.30
C ALA A 189 -17.19 16.44 -5.76
N PHE A 190 -17.57 17.73 -5.68
CA PHE A 190 -18.85 18.24 -6.16
C PHE A 190 -18.99 18.08 -7.68
N ARG A 191 -17.91 18.30 -8.43
CA ARG A 191 -17.88 18.05 -9.89
C ARG A 191 -18.05 16.57 -10.23
N ALA A 192 -17.49 15.68 -9.42
CA ALA A 192 -17.64 14.24 -9.62
C ALA A 192 -19.02 13.72 -9.19
N ASP A 193 -19.52 14.18 -8.04
CA ASP A 193 -20.83 13.81 -7.48
C ASP A 193 -21.40 14.94 -6.61
N ALA A 194 -22.21 15.79 -7.24
CA ALA A 194 -22.83 16.94 -6.58
C ALA A 194 -23.85 16.52 -5.50
N GLU A 195 -24.55 15.40 -5.69
CA GLU A 195 -25.57 14.93 -4.77
C GLU A 195 -24.93 14.41 -3.48
N ALA A 196 -23.93 13.53 -3.61
CA ALA A 196 -23.18 13.02 -2.46
C ALA A 196 -22.46 14.13 -1.70
N THR A 197 -21.87 15.10 -2.42
CA THR A 197 -21.16 16.21 -1.79
C THR A 197 -22.11 17.14 -1.03
N SER A 198 -23.28 17.46 -1.62
CA SER A 198 -24.30 18.27 -0.92
C SER A 198 -24.84 17.55 0.32
N ALA A 199 -25.05 16.24 0.23
CA ALA A 199 -25.50 15.41 1.35
C ALA A 199 -24.45 15.35 2.46
N PHE A 200 -23.16 15.25 2.11
CA PHE A 200 -22.06 15.30 3.07
C PHE A 200 -22.02 16.64 3.82
N LEU A 201 -22.03 17.76 3.10
CA LEU A 201 -21.99 19.11 3.69
C LEU A 201 -23.20 19.41 4.58
N SER A 202 -24.36 18.86 4.22
CA SER A 202 -25.59 18.99 5.00
C SER A 202 -25.65 18.02 6.20
N SER A 203 -24.70 17.10 6.32
CA SER A 203 -24.71 16.09 7.37
C SER A 203 -24.27 16.68 8.71
N ARG A 204 -24.82 16.14 9.81
CA ARG A 204 -24.45 16.55 11.18
C ARG A 204 -22.97 16.36 11.51
N GLY A 205 -22.27 15.51 10.75
CA GLY A 205 -20.85 15.24 10.93
C GLY A 205 -19.92 16.14 10.10
N ALA A 206 -20.45 17.00 9.23
CA ALA A 206 -19.65 17.83 8.33
C ALA A 206 -18.73 18.78 9.10
N SER A 207 -19.28 19.52 10.06
CA SER A 207 -18.51 20.42 10.93
C SER A 207 -17.38 19.67 11.63
N THR A 208 -17.68 18.54 12.27
CA THR A 208 -16.65 17.73 12.92
C THR A 208 -15.62 17.18 11.94
N ALA A 209 -16.02 16.80 10.72
CA ALA A 209 -15.13 16.28 9.69
C ALA A 209 -14.21 17.34 9.08
N LEU A 210 -14.58 18.61 9.19
CA LEU A 210 -13.84 19.75 8.63
C LEU A 210 -13.07 20.55 9.69
N GLY A 211 -13.03 20.06 10.94
CA GLY A 211 -12.27 20.71 12.02
C GLY A 211 -13.08 21.70 12.88
N GLY A 212 -14.41 21.75 12.73
CA GLY A 212 -15.33 22.57 13.52
C GLY A 212 -16.16 23.54 12.68
N ASP A 213 -17.05 24.28 13.35
CA ASP A 213 -17.99 25.20 12.68
C ASP A 213 -17.28 26.38 11.99
N GLU A 214 -16.17 26.85 12.56
CA GLU A 214 -15.36 27.93 12.00
C GLU A 214 -14.67 27.49 10.70
N CYS A 215 -13.98 26.36 10.71
CA CYS A 215 -13.35 25.80 9.52
C CYS A 215 -14.38 25.38 8.46
N LEU A 216 -15.55 24.88 8.86
CA LEU A 216 -16.66 24.63 7.94
C LEU A 216 -17.11 25.93 7.24
N SER A 217 -17.27 27.02 8.00
CA SER A 217 -17.67 28.31 7.43
C SER A 217 -16.63 28.85 6.45
N GLU A 218 -15.35 28.78 6.80
CA GLU A 218 -14.24 29.19 5.91
C GLU A 218 -14.20 28.31 4.64
N THR A 219 -14.26 26.99 4.80
CA THR A 219 -14.26 26.03 3.69
C THR A 219 -15.43 26.26 2.74
N LEU A 220 -16.63 26.56 3.27
CA LEU A 220 -17.80 26.89 2.45
C LEU A 220 -17.65 28.22 1.72
N GLY A 221 -17.00 29.22 2.34
CA GLY A 221 -16.64 30.48 1.70
C GLY A 221 -15.72 30.26 0.49
N GLU A 222 -14.59 29.58 0.73
CA GLU A 222 -13.61 29.23 -0.30
C GLU A 222 -14.22 28.37 -1.43
N LEU A 223 -15.09 27.42 -1.07
CA LEU A 223 -15.81 26.60 -2.05
C LEU A 223 -16.71 27.46 -2.94
N CYS A 224 -17.43 28.43 -2.36
CA CYS A 224 -18.27 29.33 -3.14
C CYS A 224 -17.43 30.20 -4.08
N GLU A 225 -16.30 30.73 -3.61
CA GLU A 225 -15.38 31.50 -4.45
C GLU A 225 -14.82 30.66 -5.61
N THR A 226 -14.36 29.44 -5.32
CA THR A 226 -13.84 28.49 -6.32
C THR A 226 -14.89 28.17 -7.38
N MET A 227 -16.12 27.84 -6.96
CA MET A 227 -17.22 27.53 -7.87
C MET A 227 -17.68 28.75 -8.68
N LEU A 228 -17.67 29.96 -8.09
CA LEU A 228 -18.01 31.21 -8.78
C LEU A 228 -16.99 31.58 -9.85
N VAL A 229 -15.69 31.45 -9.55
CA VAL A 229 -14.61 31.65 -10.51
C VAL A 229 -14.75 30.67 -11.67
N GLU A 230 -14.99 29.39 -11.39
CA GLU A 230 -15.19 28.37 -12.43
C GLU A 230 -16.41 28.70 -13.30
N THR A 231 -17.56 29.09 -12.73
CA THR A 231 -18.73 29.49 -13.54
C THR A 231 -18.48 30.72 -14.42
N ASN A 232 -17.65 31.67 -13.99
CA ASN A 232 -17.27 32.83 -14.81
C ASN A 232 -16.26 32.47 -15.92
N VAL A 233 -15.43 31.45 -15.72
CA VAL A 233 -14.51 30.93 -16.75
C VAL A 233 -15.29 30.11 -17.79
N PHE A 234 -16.22 29.25 -17.37
CA PHE A 234 -17.10 28.52 -18.29
C PHE A 234 -18.07 29.43 -19.06
N ALA A 235 -18.46 30.58 -18.49
CA ALA A 235 -19.22 31.59 -19.22
C ALA A 235 -18.41 32.29 -20.32
N PHE A 236 -17.07 32.27 -20.25
CA PHE A 236 -16.17 32.80 -21.28
C PHE A 236 -15.84 31.78 -22.37
N ASP A 237 -15.72 30.48 -22.02
CA ASP A 237 -15.43 29.41 -22.99
C ASP A 237 -16.68 28.87 -23.72
N ALA A 238 -17.88 29.14 -23.20
CA ALA A 238 -19.14 28.71 -23.83
C ALA A 238 -19.53 29.51 -25.09
N GLU A 239 -18.81 30.60 -25.44
CA GLU A 239 -19.04 31.29 -26.71
C GLU A 239 -18.33 30.64 -27.92
N ASP A 240 -17.42 29.66 -27.72
CA ASP A 240 -16.56 29.17 -28.81
C ASP A 240 -16.58 27.65 -29.11
N SER A 241 -17.55 26.88 -28.59
CA SER A 241 -17.61 25.44 -28.88
C SER A 241 -19.02 24.89 -29.16
N TYR A 242 -19.59 25.32 -30.30
CA TYR A 242 -20.42 24.42 -31.10
C TYR A 242 -19.52 23.79 -32.17
N VAL A 243 -19.32 22.46 -32.12
CA VAL A 243 -19.27 21.52 -33.26
C VAL A 243 -18.64 20.16 -32.86
N ASN A 244 -19.41 19.08 -33.13
CA ASN A 244 -19.08 17.63 -33.18
C ASN A 244 -18.78 16.90 -31.86
N GLY A 245 -19.33 15.71 -31.53
CA GLY A 245 -20.13 14.74 -32.28
C GLY A 245 -19.54 13.32 -32.15
N ALA A 246 -20.16 12.47 -31.32
CA ALA A 246 -20.15 10.98 -31.31
C ALA A 246 -18.76 10.26 -31.10
N GLU A 247 -18.57 9.03 -30.60
CA GLU A 247 -19.36 7.80 -30.43
C GLU A 247 -18.85 6.99 -29.21
N GLN A 248 -19.72 6.12 -28.67
CA GLN A 248 -19.41 5.03 -27.74
C GLN A 248 -18.90 3.80 -28.50
N GLU A 249 -17.89 3.07 -27.98
CA GLU A 249 -17.77 1.64 -28.26
C GLU A 249 -17.31 0.82 -27.03
N HIS A 250 -18.05 -0.28 -26.84
CA HIS A 250 -17.83 -1.36 -25.89
C HIS A 250 -16.68 -2.28 -26.31
N GLY A 251 -15.96 -2.85 -25.33
CA GLY A 251 -15.03 -3.95 -25.59
C GLY A 251 -14.76 -4.79 -24.34
N THR A 252 -15.58 -5.80 -24.09
CA THR A 252 -15.29 -6.88 -23.13
C THR A 252 -14.28 -7.86 -23.73
N ARG A 253 -13.21 -8.21 -23.02
CA ARG A 253 -12.43 -9.43 -23.31
C ARG A 253 -12.02 -10.14 -22.02
N ARG A 254 -12.12 -11.46 -22.07
CA ARG A 254 -12.20 -12.43 -20.97
C ARG A 254 -10.97 -13.34 -21.02
N ARG A 255 -10.46 -13.71 -19.84
CA ARG A 255 -9.91 -15.04 -19.48
C ARG A 255 -8.73 -15.56 -20.32
N GLU A 256 -7.52 -15.04 -20.09
CA GLU A 256 -6.25 -15.77 -20.29
C GLU A 256 -5.20 -15.48 -19.18
N ASP A 257 -5.60 -14.88 -18.05
CA ASP A 257 -4.66 -14.13 -17.17
C ASP A 257 -4.03 -14.93 -16.01
N ASP A 258 -4.57 -16.10 -15.62
CA ASP A 258 -4.26 -16.66 -14.29
C ASP A 258 -2.88 -17.35 -14.17
N GLU A 259 -2.31 -17.91 -15.24
CA GLU A 259 -1.00 -18.61 -15.20
C GLU A 259 0.18 -17.64 -15.43
N ASP A 260 -0.09 -16.58 -16.21
CA ASP A 260 0.82 -15.49 -16.52
C ASP A 260 1.13 -14.63 -15.27
N ASP A 261 0.16 -14.53 -14.35
CA ASP A 261 0.29 -13.71 -13.16
C ASP A 261 1.26 -14.30 -12.12
N VAL A 262 1.35 -15.63 -11.99
CA VAL A 262 2.28 -16.27 -11.05
C VAL A 262 3.73 -16.13 -11.48
N GLU A 263 4.03 -16.31 -12.76
CA GLU A 263 5.38 -16.11 -13.29
C GLU A 263 5.77 -14.63 -13.33
N LYS A 264 4.83 -13.71 -13.63
CA LYS A 264 5.05 -12.26 -13.49
C LYS A 264 5.38 -11.89 -12.04
N LYS A 265 4.63 -12.41 -11.06
CA LYS A 265 4.93 -12.18 -9.62
C LYS A 265 6.33 -12.62 -9.24
N LYS A 266 6.73 -13.86 -9.61
CA LYS A 266 8.09 -14.38 -9.33
C LYS A 266 9.16 -13.55 -10.00
N PHE A 267 8.96 -13.15 -11.26
CA PHE A 267 9.89 -12.31 -11.99
C PHE A 267 10.10 -10.95 -11.30
N PHE A 268 9.03 -10.29 -10.87
CA PHE A 268 9.10 -8.98 -10.21
C PHE A 268 9.76 -9.06 -8.83
N LEU A 269 9.38 -10.04 -8.01
CA LEU A 269 10.04 -10.29 -6.71
C LEU A 269 11.54 -10.50 -6.89
N ARG A 270 11.95 -11.30 -7.88
CA ARG A 270 13.36 -11.54 -8.21
C ARG A 270 14.07 -10.27 -8.72
N ARG A 271 13.41 -9.47 -9.56
CA ARG A 271 13.98 -8.22 -10.09
C ARG A 271 14.22 -7.20 -8.99
N ARG A 272 13.24 -7.01 -8.10
CA ARG A 272 13.34 -6.07 -6.98
C ARG A 272 14.31 -6.56 -5.91
N ALA A 273 14.36 -7.86 -5.64
CA ALA A 273 15.42 -8.47 -4.83
C ALA A 273 16.82 -8.16 -5.39
N ALA A 274 17.01 -8.24 -6.72
CA ALA A 274 18.26 -7.87 -7.36
C ALA A 274 18.59 -6.38 -7.27
N ASP A 275 17.58 -5.50 -7.33
CA ASP A 275 17.76 -4.05 -7.15
C ASP A 275 18.13 -3.68 -5.70
N LEU A 276 17.48 -4.30 -4.71
CA LEU A 276 17.81 -4.14 -3.28
C LEU A 276 19.21 -4.68 -2.94
N LEU A 277 19.65 -5.74 -3.62
CA LEU A 277 21.02 -6.24 -3.51
C LEU A 277 22.03 -5.26 -4.11
N ARG A 278 21.72 -4.66 -5.26
CA ARG A 278 22.57 -3.67 -5.92
C ARG A 278 22.72 -2.37 -5.10
N SER A 279 21.65 -1.92 -4.44
CA SER A 279 21.70 -0.72 -3.60
C SER A 279 22.56 -0.92 -2.35
N ALA A 280 22.51 -2.11 -1.72
CA ALA A 280 23.33 -2.43 -0.55
C ALA A 280 24.84 -2.51 -0.84
N THR A 281 25.22 -2.80 -2.10
CA THR A 281 26.64 -2.86 -2.52
C THR A 281 27.23 -1.52 -2.99
N ARG A 282 26.44 -0.44 -3.02
CA ARG A 282 26.85 0.84 -3.63
C ARG A 282 27.42 1.88 -2.65
N ASP A 283 27.35 1.61 -1.35
CA ASP A 283 27.90 2.46 -0.27
C ASP A 283 29.06 1.79 0.49
N GLY A 284 29.83 0.92 -0.18
CA GLY A 284 31.09 0.33 0.32
C GLY A 284 32.34 0.92 -0.32
#